data_AF-A0A3A0DUK7-F1
#
_entry.id   AF-A0A3A0DUK7-F1
#
_cell.length_a   1.000
_cell.length_b   1.000
_cell.length_c   1.000
_cell.angle_alpha   90.00
_cell.angle_beta   90.00
_cell.angle_gamma   90.00
#
_symmetry.space_group_name_H-M   'P 1'
#
loop_
_entity.id
_entity.type
_entity.pdbx_description
1 polymer ?
#
loop_
_entity_poly.entity_id
_entity_poly.type
_entity_poly.pdbx_seq_one_letter_code
_entity_poly.pdbx_strand_id
1 'polypeptide(L)'
;MTTQRFADVENLVVRNNAFNPAHAGALASLSQLISPQQRQRFVKVVFGGDLASFDQLLIVLDSAPDWSQAHRLIRQHFKRHQINPYLKDAAMFSNLIYKRYFPHDMYV
;
A
#
# COMPACT_ATOMS: atom_id res chain seq x y z
N MET A 1 -3.17 0.24 36.87
CA MET A 1 -3.62 1.48 36.21
C MET A 1 -2.83 1.59 34.93
N THR A 2 -3.43 1.13 33.84
CA THR A 2 -2.72 0.75 32.61
C THR A 2 -3.20 1.61 31.45
N THR A 3 -2.29 1.84 30.51
CA THR A 3 -2.53 2.29 29.13
C THR A 3 -2.38 3.79 28.89
N GLN A 4 -1.13 4.24 28.77
CA GLN A 4 -0.79 5.55 28.21
C GLN A 4 0.45 5.48 27.29
N ARG A 5 0.50 4.49 26.38
CA ARG A 5 1.68 4.28 25.50
C ARG A 5 1.37 3.92 24.03
N PHE A 6 0.11 4.00 23.59
CA PHE A 6 -0.28 3.63 22.23
C PHE A 6 -0.75 4.81 21.35
N ALA A 7 -0.87 6.02 21.89
CA ALA A 7 -1.37 7.18 21.14
C ALA A 7 -0.31 7.95 20.33
N ASP A 8 0.98 7.61 20.48
CA ASP A 8 2.08 8.41 19.92
C ASP A 8 2.44 8.02 18.47
N VAL A 9 2.17 6.77 18.07
CA VAL A 9 2.55 6.28 16.73
C VAL A 9 1.65 6.83 15.62
N GLU A 10 0.38 7.12 15.92
CA GLU A 10 -0.54 7.72 14.96
C GLU A 10 -0.23 9.19 14.69
N ASN A 11 0.43 9.88 15.61
CA ASN A 11 0.71 11.31 15.52
C ASN A 11 1.95 11.64 14.68
N LEU A 12 2.87 10.68 14.49
CA LEU A 12 4.06 10.86 13.66
C LEU A 12 3.71 10.95 12.15
N VAL A 13 2.67 10.23 11.73
CA VAL A 13 2.25 10.17 10.32
C VAL A 13 1.51 11.46 9.91
N VAL A 14 0.92 12.18 10.86
CA VAL A 14 0.08 13.36 10.60
C VAL A 14 0.90 14.65 10.46
N ARG A 15 2.14 14.70 10.98
CA ARG A 15 2.97 15.93 10.92
C ARG A 15 3.73 16.12 9.61
N ASN A 16 3.87 15.09 8.79
CA ASN A 16 4.42 15.22 7.43
C ASN A 16 3.36 15.62 6.40
N ASN A 17 2.44 16.50 6.80
CA ASN A 17 1.39 17.07 5.96
C ASN A 17 1.92 18.09 4.93
N ALA A 18 3.20 17.99 4.54
CA ALA A 18 3.69 18.50 3.26
C ALA A 18 3.25 17.50 2.16
N PHE A 19 1.95 17.24 2.06
CA PHE A 19 1.36 16.55 0.92
C PHE A 19 1.53 17.47 -0.27
N ASN A 20 2.62 17.28 -0.98
CA ASN A 20 2.95 18.03 -2.16
C ASN A 20 1.89 17.68 -3.22
N PRO A 21 0.94 18.58 -3.57
CA PRO A 21 0.00 18.33 -4.66
C PRO A 21 0.68 18.40 -6.04
N ALA A 22 2.02 18.56 -6.07
CA ALA A 22 2.82 18.93 -7.23
C ALA A 22 3.37 17.76 -8.06
N HIS A 23 2.71 16.60 -8.06
CA HIS A 23 2.89 15.62 -9.14
C HIS A 23 1.59 15.53 -9.93
N ALA A 24 1.20 16.64 -10.55
CA ALA A 24 0.27 16.66 -11.68
C ALA A 24 0.89 16.03 -12.96
N GLY A 25 1.95 15.22 -12.81
CA GLY A 25 2.35 14.21 -13.78
C GLY A 25 1.66 12.92 -13.39
N ALA A 26 0.88 12.35 -14.31
CA ALA A 26 0.08 11.15 -14.07
C ALA A 26 0.87 10.08 -13.29
N LEU A 27 0.38 9.69 -12.11
CA LEU A 27 0.96 8.58 -11.35
C LEU A 27 1.11 7.37 -12.27
N ALA A 28 2.29 6.73 -12.28
CA ALA A 28 2.50 5.52 -13.06
C ALA A 28 1.45 4.46 -12.71
N SER A 29 0.93 3.73 -13.70
CA SER A 29 -0.02 2.65 -13.43
C SER A 29 0.69 1.55 -12.64
N LEU A 30 0.02 1.00 -11.63
CA LEU A 30 0.54 -0.11 -10.84
C LEU A 30 0.86 -1.34 -11.71
N SER A 31 0.15 -1.50 -12.84
CA SER A 31 0.44 -2.55 -13.83
C SER A 31 1.84 -2.42 -14.46
N GLN A 32 2.40 -1.21 -14.52
CA GLN A 32 3.75 -0.95 -15.02
C GLN A 32 4.81 -1.06 -13.92
N LEU A 33 4.42 -0.81 -12.66
CA LEU A 33 5.32 -0.88 -11.50
C LEU A 33 5.52 -2.31 -10.99
N ILE A 34 4.55 -3.20 -11.21
CA ILE A 34 4.59 -4.59 -10.75
C ILE A 34 5.05 -5.49 -11.89
N SER A 35 6.22 -6.08 -11.76
CA SER A 35 6.72 -7.03 -12.76
C SER A 35 5.85 -8.30 -12.82
N PRO A 36 5.83 -9.04 -13.94
CA PRO A 36 5.08 -10.31 -14.04
C PRO A 36 5.44 -11.31 -12.93
N GLN A 37 6.71 -11.36 -12.54
CA GLN A 37 7.19 -12.23 -11.46
C GLN A 37 6.68 -11.77 -10.09
N GLN A 38 6.66 -10.47 -9.82
CA GLN A 38 6.09 -9.90 -8.59
C GLN A 38 4.58 -10.14 -8.54
N ARG A 39 3.86 -9.94 -9.64
CA ARG A 39 2.43 -10.24 -9.76
C ARG A 39 2.15 -11.68 -9.38
N GLN A 40 2.84 -12.64 -9.99
CA GLN A 40 2.66 -14.06 -9.67
C GLN A 40 2.94 -14.35 -8.19
N ARG A 41 4.00 -13.75 -7.63
CA ARG A 41 4.35 -13.91 -6.22
C ARG A 41 3.28 -13.36 -5.28
N PHE A 42 2.80 -12.14 -5.52
CA PHE A 42 1.75 -11.53 -4.70
C PHE A 42 0.46 -12.32 -4.81
N VAL A 43 0.03 -12.70 -6.02
CA VAL A 43 -1.17 -13.52 -6.22
C VAL A 43 -1.07 -14.81 -5.41
N LYS A 44 0.06 -15.53 -5.51
CA LYS A 44 0.25 -16.80 -4.78
C LYS A 44 0.30 -16.63 -3.27
N VAL A 45 1.05 -15.64 -2.77
CA VAL A 45 1.40 -15.55 -1.34
C VAL A 45 0.45 -14.63 -0.55
N VAL A 46 0.06 -13.50 -1.15
CA VAL A 46 -0.79 -12.49 -0.50
C VAL A 46 -2.27 -12.76 -0.77
N PHE A 47 -2.61 -13.22 -1.98
CA PHE A 47 -4.00 -13.44 -2.40
C PHE A 47 -4.38 -14.93 -2.48
N GLY A 48 -3.52 -15.84 -2.03
CA GLY A 48 -3.82 -17.28 -1.99
C GLY A 48 -4.13 -17.93 -3.34
N GLY A 49 -3.65 -17.35 -4.44
CA GLY A 49 -3.95 -17.78 -5.81
C GLY A 49 -5.12 -17.03 -6.47
N ASP A 50 -5.81 -16.15 -5.75
CA ASP A 50 -6.93 -15.38 -6.29
C ASP A 50 -6.46 -14.19 -7.13
N LEU A 51 -6.28 -14.45 -8.43
CA LEU A 51 -5.90 -13.44 -9.41
C LEU A 51 -6.96 -12.35 -9.56
N ALA A 52 -8.25 -12.69 -9.45
CA ALA A 52 -9.33 -11.73 -9.62
C ALA A 52 -9.34 -10.70 -8.49
N SER A 53 -9.16 -11.13 -7.24
CA SER A 53 -9.02 -10.23 -6.09
C SER A 53 -7.80 -9.32 -6.20
N PHE A 54 -6.68 -9.84 -6.73
CA PHE A 54 -5.49 -9.03 -7.00
C PHE A 54 -5.77 -7.94 -8.05
N ASP A 55 -6.33 -8.32 -9.20
CA ASP A 55 -6.61 -7.39 -10.29
C ASP A 55 -7.65 -6.32 -9.88
N GLN A 56 -8.69 -6.71 -9.14
CA GLN A 56 -9.68 -5.78 -8.58
C GLN A 56 -9.04 -4.78 -7.62
N LEU A 57 -8.17 -5.24 -6.72
CA LEU A 57 -7.48 -4.33 -5.80
C LEU A 57 -6.58 -3.36 -6.56
N LEU A 58 -5.86 -3.81 -7.59
CA LEU A 58 -5.03 -2.93 -8.41
C LEU A 58 -5.83 -1.84 -9.11
N ILE A 59 -6.98 -2.16 -9.69
CA ILE A 59 -7.86 -1.16 -10.34
C ILE A 59 -8.30 -0.09 -9.34
N VAL A 60 -8.69 -0.52 -8.13
CA VAL A 60 -9.14 0.38 -7.07
C VAL A 60 -7.99 1.25 -6.55
N LEU A 61 -6.78 0.70 -6.44
CA LEU A 61 -5.58 1.43 -6.03
C LEU A 61 -5.07 2.39 -7.12
N ASP A 62 -5.20 2.03 -8.40
CA ASP A 62 -4.82 2.92 -9.51
C ASP A 62 -5.65 4.22 -9.49
N SER A 63 -6.89 4.14 -9.00
CA SER A 63 -7.81 5.27 -8.83
C SER A 63 -7.57 6.09 -7.55
N ALA A 64 -6.67 5.66 -6.66
CA ALA A 64 -6.41 6.37 -5.41
C ALA A 64 -5.47 7.58 -5.65
N PRO A 65 -5.90 8.82 -5.34
CA PRO A 65 -5.17 10.05 -5.63
C PRO A 65 -3.93 10.23 -4.74
N ASP A 66 -3.93 9.64 -3.55
CA ASP A 66 -2.85 9.78 -2.59
C ASP A 66 -2.60 8.49 -1.79
N TRP A 67 -1.46 8.45 -1.11
CA TRP A 67 -1.06 7.32 -0.28
C TRP A 67 -2.01 7.05 0.87
N SER A 68 -2.64 8.06 1.48
CA SER A 68 -3.55 7.88 2.59
C SER A 68 -4.76 7.03 2.16
N GLN A 69 -5.32 7.37 0.99
CA GLN A 69 -6.42 6.59 0.40
C GLN A 69 -5.96 5.19 -0.02
N ALA A 70 -4.82 5.06 -0.70
CA ALA A 70 -4.27 3.76 -1.10
C ALA A 70 -4.01 2.84 0.10
N HIS A 71 -3.34 3.35 1.13
CA HIS A 71 -3.03 2.61 2.36
C HIS A 71 -4.31 2.19 3.11
N ARG A 72 -5.34 3.04 3.14
CA ARG A 72 -6.65 2.67 3.70
C ARG A 72 -7.26 1.50 2.94
N LEU A 73 -7.22 1.52 1.60
CA LEU A 73 -7.73 0.45 0.74
C LEU A 73 -6.97 -0.88 0.97
N ILE A 74 -5.63 -0.82 1.05
CA ILE A 74 -4.79 -1.99 1.38
C ILE A 74 -5.18 -2.57 2.75
N ARG A 75 -5.26 -1.73 3.79
CA ARG A 75 -5.63 -2.20 5.14
C ARG A 75 -7.03 -2.80 5.19
N GLN A 76 -7.99 -2.20 4.50
CA GLN A 76 -9.35 -2.74 4.41
C GLN A 76 -9.37 -4.11 3.72
N HIS A 77 -8.62 -4.25 2.61
CA HIS A 77 -8.49 -5.51 1.91
C HIS A 77 -7.82 -6.56 2.81
N PHE A 78 -6.69 -6.25 3.42
CA PHE A 78 -5.98 -7.19 4.31
C PHE A 78 -6.86 -7.63 5.47
N LYS A 79 -7.58 -6.70 6.10
CA LYS A 79 -8.53 -7.04 7.17
C LYS A 79 -9.65 -7.95 6.69
N ARG A 80 -10.25 -7.68 5.53
CA ARG A 80 -11.33 -8.47 4.94
C ARG A 80 -10.89 -9.90 4.63
N HIS A 81 -9.67 -10.06 4.11
CA HIS A 81 -9.12 -11.34 3.69
C HIS A 81 -8.23 -12.00 4.75
N GLN A 82 -8.19 -11.45 5.98
CA GLN A 82 -7.36 -11.92 7.09
C GLN A 82 -5.86 -12.06 6.74
N ILE A 83 -5.37 -11.21 5.84
CA ILE A 83 -3.96 -11.16 5.44
C ILE A 83 -3.18 -10.46 6.54
N ASN A 84 -2.10 -11.09 7.01
CA ASN A 84 -1.21 -10.47 7.98
C ASN A 84 -0.32 -9.41 7.29
N PRO A 85 -0.45 -8.10 7.62
CA PRO A 85 0.31 -7.03 6.99
C PRO A 85 1.83 -7.13 7.24
N TYR A 86 2.25 -7.82 8.30
CA TYR A 86 3.66 -7.95 8.69
C TYR A 86 4.38 -9.11 7.99
N LEU A 87 3.67 -9.89 7.17
CA LEU A 87 4.32 -10.88 6.32
C LEU A 87 5.20 -10.16 5.29
N LYS A 88 6.39 -10.72 5.04
CA LYS A 88 7.38 -10.15 4.12
C LYS A 88 6.76 -9.73 2.78
N ASP A 89 5.87 -10.55 2.21
CA ASP A 89 5.24 -10.29 0.92
C ASP A 89 4.10 -9.27 0.98
N ALA A 90 3.35 -9.21 2.08
CA ALA A 90 2.32 -8.19 2.29
C ALA A 90 2.94 -6.81 2.52
N ALA A 91 4.03 -6.75 3.30
CA ALA A 91 4.83 -5.55 3.48
C ALA A 91 5.49 -5.11 2.17
N MET A 92 6.07 -6.05 1.40
CA MET A 92 6.64 -5.75 0.09
C MET A 92 5.61 -5.21 -0.90
N PHE A 93 4.39 -5.77 -0.93
CA PHE A 93 3.29 -5.26 -1.74
C PHE A 93 2.94 -3.81 -1.38
N SER A 94 2.82 -3.53 -0.08
CA SER A 94 2.52 -2.18 0.44
C SER A 94 3.64 -1.18 0.10
N ASN A 95 4.91 -1.60 0.24
CA ASN A 95 6.08 -0.78 -0.09
C ASN A 95 6.16 -0.48 -1.59
N LEU A 96 5.77 -1.42 -2.46
CA LEU A 96 5.73 -1.18 -3.89
C LEU A 96 4.70 -0.10 -4.23
N ILE A 97 3.52 -0.17 -3.64
CA ILE A 97 2.47 0.84 -3.84
C ILE A 97 2.90 2.19 -3.25
N TYR A 98 3.57 2.19 -2.09
CA TYR A 98 4.13 3.41 -1.49
C TYR A 98 5.06 4.16 -2.44
N LYS A 99 5.96 3.43 -3.13
CA LYS A 99 6.90 4.01 -4.10
C LYS A 99 6.24 4.71 -5.29
N ARG A 100 4.97 4.39 -5.61
CA ARG A 100 4.19 5.13 -6.62
C ARG A 100 3.96 6.58 -6.21
N TYR A 101 3.76 6.82 -4.91
CA TYR A 101 3.48 8.15 -4.36
C TYR A 101 4.76 8.87 -3.91
N PHE A 102 5.78 8.11 -3.51
CA PHE A 102 7.05 8.64 -3.00
C PHE A 102 8.26 7.93 -3.65
N PRO A 103 8.51 8.13 -4.95
CA PRO A 103 9.55 7.40 -5.69
C PRO A 103 10.99 7.74 -5.24
N HIS A 104 11.18 8.91 -4.62
CA HIS A 104 12.47 9.37 -4.10
C HIS A 104 12.68 9.10 -2.61
N ASP A 105 11.68 8.54 -1.94
CA ASP A 105 11.82 8.18 -0.53
C ASP A 105 12.59 6.87 -0.41
N MET A 106 13.84 6.98 0.05
CA MET A 106 14.78 5.86 0.20
C MET A 106 14.70 5.20 1.58
N TYR A 107 13.80 5.63 2.48
CA TYR A 107 13.69 5.09 3.84
C TYR A 107 12.43 4.26 4.03
N VAL A 108 12.55 2.93 3.90
CA VAL A 108 11.68 1.95 4.59
C VAL A 108 12.54 0.78 5.08
#